data_AF-A0A327HU04-F1
#
_entry.id   AF-A0A327HU04-F1
#
_cell.length_a   1.000
_cell.length_b   1.000
_cell.length_c   1.000
_cell.angle_alpha   90.00
_cell.angle_beta   90.00
_cell.angle_gamma   90.00
#
_symmetry.space_group_name_H-M   'P 1'
#
loop_
_entity.id
_entity.type
_entity.pdbx_description
1 polymer ?
#
loop_
_entity_poly.entity_id
_entity_poly.type
_entity_poly.pdbx_seq_one_letter_code
_entity_poly.pdbx_strand_id
1 'polypeptide(L)'
;MKSISKLKKELDKWFSLYIRLRDSQNGLVQCFTCGKVAHYKKGGMQCGHFQSRRFMATRYDEQNCSAQCVACNMFRAGEQYRFALAIDAKYGDGTADELQFKARQTMKFTRADYEEKISYYKSVVKKLKKEKGIE
;
A
#
# COMPACT_ATOMS: atom_id res chain seq x y z
N MET A 1 19.48 -12.60 -14.97
CA MET A 1 19.10 -11.37 -14.23
C MET A 1 17.63 -11.02 -14.49
N LYS A 2 16.84 -10.59 -13.49
CA LYS A 2 15.42 -10.21 -13.69
C LYS A 2 15.32 -8.91 -14.49
N SER A 3 14.32 -8.77 -15.38
CA SER A 3 14.03 -7.48 -16.02
C SER A 3 13.45 -6.48 -15.01
N ILE A 4 13.51 -5.17 -15.30
CA ILE A 4 12.90 -4.13 -14.45
C ILE A 4 11.40 -4.38 -14.24
N SER A 5 10.68 -4.82 -15.29
CA SER A 5 9.26 -5.19 -15.17
C SER A 5 9.03 -6.35 -14.19
N LYS A 6 9.90 -7.37 -14.19
CA LYS A 6 9.83 -8.48 -13.22
C LYS A 6 10.14 -8.01 -11.80
N LEU A 7 11.12 -7.12 -11.63
CA LEU A 7 11.44 -6.53 -10.33
C LEU A 7 10.28 -5.67 -9.79
N LYS A 8 9.70 -4.79 -10.63
CA LYS A 8 8.54 -3.97 -10.26
C LYS A 8 7.35 -4.82 -9.81
N LYS A 9 7.03 -5.90 -10.53
CA LYS A 9 5.98 -6.87 -10.16
C LYS A 9 6.28 -7.56 -8.82
N GLU A 10 7.54 -7.91 -8.57
CA GLU A 10 7.93 -8.51 -7.30
C GLU A 10 7.82 -7.51 -6.14
N LEU A 11 8.27 -6.27 -6.34
CA LEU A 11 8.13 -5.21 -5.34
C LEU A 11 6.66 -4.93 -5.04
N ASP A 12 5.81 -4.83 -6.07
CA ASP A 12 4.36 -4.65 -5.90
C ASP A 12 3.73 -5.74 -5.04
N LYS A 13 4.15 -7.00 -5.21
CA LYS A 13 3.67 -8.13 -4.42
C LYS A 13 4.02 -7.96 -2.93
N TRP A 14 5.29 -7.69 -2.63
CA TRP A 14 5.76 -7.59 -1.25
C TRP A 14 5.26 -6.33 -0.55
N PHE A 15 5.26 -5.19 -1.25
CA PHE A 15 4.69 -3.94 -0.75
C PHE A 15 3.20 -4.07 -0.46
N SER A 16 2.42 -4.67 -1.37
CA SER A 16 0.99 -4.92 -1.15
C SER A 16 0.70 -5.85 0.04
N LEU A 17 1.55 -6.86 0.24
CA LEU A 17 1.43 -7.73 1.41
C LEU A 17 1.81 -6.99 2.69
N TYR A 18 2.87 -6.18 2.66
CA TYR A 18 3.28 -5.33 3.77
C TYR A 18 2.15 -4.40 4.21
N ILE A 19 1.55 -3.60 3.33
CA ILE A 19 0.48 -2.66 3.68
C ILE A 19 -0.70 -3.37 4.38
N ARG A 20 -1.15 -4.50 3.81
CA ARG A 20 -2.26 -5.26 4.39
C ARG A 20 -1.92 -5.90 5.73
N LEU A 21 -0.66 -6.29 5.95
CA LEU A 21 -0.21 -6.83 7.23
C LEU A 21 0.07 -5.74 8.26
N ARG A 22 0.59 -4.57 7.85
CA ARG A 22 0.79 -3.40 8.69
C ARG A 22 -0.53 -2.99 9.33
N ASP A 23 -1.58 -2.91 8.50
CA ASP A 23 -2.91 -2.47 8.90
C ASP A 23 -3.77 -3.58 9.55
N SER A 24 -3.28 -4.83 9.63
CA SER A 24 -4.05 -5.94 10.22
C SER A 24 -3.78 -6.16 11.71
N GLN A 25 -4.75 -6.74 12.40
CA GLN A 25 -4.60 -7.29 13.75
C GLN A 25 -5.27 -8.67 13.77
N ASN A 26 -4.55 -9.69 14.26
CA ASN A 26 -5.02 -11.09 14.28
C ASN A 26 -5.56 -11.57 12.91
N GLY A 27 -4.90 -11.17 11.82
CA GLY A 27 -5.29 -11.51 10.45
C GLY A 27 -6.48 -10.72 9.90
N LEU A 28 -7.17 -9.92 10.70
CA LEU A 28 -8.26 -9.05 10.27
C LEU A 28 -7.74 -7.65 9.96
N VAL A 29 -8.27 -7.04 8.90
CA VAL A 29 -7.94 -5.66 8.53
C VAL A 29 -9.22 -4.90 8.20
N GLN A 30 -9.24 -3.62 8.53
CA GLN A 30 -10.33 -2.72 8.22
C GLN A 30 -10.06 -1.99 6.90
N CYS A 31 -11.07 -1.90 6.03
CA CYS A 31 -11.01 -1.09 4.83
C CYS A 31 -10.90 0.38 5.21
N PHE A 32 -9.85 1.03 4.74
CA PHE A 32 -9.49 2.42 5.07
C PHE A 32 -10.54 3.47 4.73
N THR A 33 -11.49 3.15 3.84
CA THR A 33 -12.49 4.10 3.34
C THR A 33 -13.91 3.80 3.79
N CYS A 34 -14.31 2.52 3.86
CA CYS A 34 -15.68 2.13 4.21
C CYS A 34 -15.82 1.39 5.55
N GLY A 35 -14.72 1.13 6.27
CA GLY A 35 -14.78 0.48 7.59
C GLY A 35 -15.06 -1.02 7.58
N LYS A 36 -15.30 -1.66 6.43
CA LYS A 36 -15.46 -3.12 6.32
C LYS A 36 -14.27 -3.84 6.95
N VAL A 37 -14.50 -4.79 7.85
CA VAL A 37 -13.44 -5.65 8.42
C VAL A 37 -13.46 -7.02 7.73
N ALA A 38 -12.31 -7.52 7.30
CA ALA A 38 -12.19 -8.87 6.75
C ALA A 38 -10.75 -9.40 6.85
N HIS A 39 -10.54 -10.69 6.60
CA HIS A 39 -9.21 -11.28 6.62
C HIS A 39 -8.30 -10.70 5.51
N TYR A 40 -7.08 -10.29 5.85
CA TYR A 40 -6.15 -9.62 4.92
C TYR A 40 -5.86 -10.41 3.63
N LYS A 41 -5.86 -11.76 3.72
CA LYS A 41 -5.56 -12.68 2.61
C LYS A 41 -6.78 -13.20 1.85
N LYS A 42 -7.89 -13.47 2.54
CA LYS A 42 -9.06 -14.20 2.01
C LYS A 42 -10.32 -13.33 1.91
N GLY A 43 -10.33 -12.16 2.56
CA GLY A 43 -11.49 -11.28 2.67
C GLY A 43 -11.65 -10.25 1.54
N GLY A 44 -10.94 -10.41 0.42
CA GLY A 44 -10.96 -9.45 -0.68
C GLY A 44 -10.31 -8.10 -0.33
N MET A 45 -9.33 -8.11 0.56
CA MET A 45 -8.57 -6.93 0.98
C MET A 45 -7.33 -6.73 0.10
N GLN A 46 -7.14 -5.50 -0.37
CA GLN A 46 -6.09 -5.09 -1.31
C GLN A 46 -5.26 -3.95 -0.71
N CYS A 47 -4.14 -3.62 -1.37
CA CYS A 47 -3.39 -2.39 -1.11
C CYS A 47 -4.00 -1.28 -1.97
N GLY A 48 -4.91 -0.51 -1.36
CA GLY A 48 -5.49 0.68 -1.99
C GLY A 48 -4.45 1.78 -2.05
N HIS A 49 -4.42 2.52 -3.15
CA HIS A 49 -3.56 3.68 -3.34
C HIS A 49 -4.44 4.92 -3.47
N PHE A 50 -4.12 5.98 -2.73
CA PHE A 50 -4.75 7.28 -2.93
C PHE A 50 -4.35 7.85 -4.30
N GLN A 51 -3.08 8.20 -4.47
CA GLN A 51 -2.52 8.53 -5.77
C GLN A 51 -2.19 7.26 -6.55
N SER A 52 -2.71 7.18 -7.78
CA SER A 52 -2.61 6.00 -8.63
C SER A 52 -1.18 5.47 -8.74
N ARG A 53 -1.07 4.13 -8.79
CA ARG A 53 0.18 3.39 -8.99
C ARG A 53 1.00 3.88 -10.20
N ARG A 54 0.40 4.57 -11.17
CA ARG A 54 1.12 5.15 -12.32
C ARG A 54 2.18 6.18 -11.90
N PHE A 55 1.98 6.86 -10.78
CA PHE A 55 2.89 7.86 -10.25
C PHE A 55 4.00 7.19 -9.42
N MET A 56 5.20 7.12 -9.97
CA MET A 56 6.31 6.42 -9.30
C MET A 56 6.75 7.07 -7.99
N ALA A 57 6.60 8.39 -7.86
CA ALA A 57 6.98 9.14 -6.66
C ALA A 57 6.18 8.73 -5.41
N THR A 58 4.94 8.26 -5.59
CA THR A 58 4.05 7.84 -4.49
C THR A 58 3.67 6.36 -4.52
N ARG A 59 4.07 5.62 -5.57
CA ARG A 59 3.73 4.19 -5.75
C ARG A 59 4.13 3.30 -4.57
N TYR A 60 5.29 3.56 -3.98
CA TYR A 60 5.83 2.81 -2.83
C TYR A 60 5.95 3.71 -1.59
N ASP A 61 5.17 4.79 -1.57
CA ASP A 61 5.01 5.62 -0.39
C ASP A 61 3.95 4.99 0.52
N GLU A 62 4.33 4.70 1.75
CA GLU A 62 3.48 4.02 2.71
C GLU A 62 2.32 4.89 3.22
N GLN A 63 2.42 6.22 3.15
CA GLN A 63 1.32 7.15 3.48
C GLN A 63 0.29 7.23 2.35
N ASN A 64 0.74 7.00 1.11
CA ASN A 64 -0.14 6.92 -0.05
C ASN A 64 -1.00 5.64 -0.10
N CYS A 65 -0.70 4.66 0.77
CA CYS A 65 -1.26 3.31 0.67
C CYS A 65 -1.83 2.81 2.00
N SER A 66 -3.03 2.24 1.93
CA SER A 66 -3.71 1.61 3.07
C SER A 66 -4.51 0.39 2.61
N ALA A 67 -4.82 -0.51 3.53
CA ALA A 67 -5.68 -1.64 3.21
C ALA A 67 -7.08 -1.19 2.78
N GLN A 68 -7.56 -1.67 1.63
CA GLN A 68 -8.85 -1.29 1.07
C GLN A 68 -9.57 -2.52 0.51
N CYS A 69 -10.87 -2.63 0.75
CA CYS A 69 -11.65 -3.73 0.19
C CYS A 69 -11.79 -3.57 -1.33
N VAL A 70 -11.93 -4.70 -2.04
CA VAL A 70 -12.07 -4.72 -3.50
C VAL A 70 -13.23 -3.85 -4.01
N ALA A 71 -14.34 -3.78 -3.27
CA ALA A 71 -15.50 -2.94 -3.59
C ALA A 71 -15.09 -1.47 -3.73
N CYS A 72 -14.41 -0.92 -2.71
CA CYS A 72 -13.95 0.46 -2.72
C CYS A 72 -12.81 0.67 -3.72
N ASN A 73 -11.79 -0.19 -3.70
CA ASN A 73 -10.57 -0.01 -4.49
C ASN A 73 -10.82 -0.15 -6.00
N MET A 74 -11.56 -1.18 -6.43
CA MET A 74 -11.74 -1.49 -7.84
C MET A 74 -13.04 -0.92 -8.42
N PHE A 75 -14.14 -0.98 -7.68
CA PHE A 75 -15.48 -0.70 -8.22
C PHE A 75 -16.02 0.69 -7.88
N ARG A 76 -15.40 1.40 -6.93
CA ARG A 76 -15.77 2.77 -6.54
C ARG A 76 -14.61 3.76 -6.69
N ALA A 77 -13.72 3.48 -7.65
CA ALA A 77 -12.59 4.32 -8.00
C ALA A 77 -11.69 4.70 -6.81
N GLY A 78 -11.53 3.81 -5.83
CA GLY A 78 -10.70 4.05 -4.65
C GLY A 78 -11.33 4.92 -3.58
N GLU A 79 -12.60 5.34 -3.73
CA GLU A 79 -13.29 6.23 -2.78
C GLU A 79 -12.43 7.48 -2.45
N GLN A 80 -11.87 8.11 -3.48
CA GLN A 80 -10.79 9.12 -3.40
C GLN A 80 -10.97 10.18 -2.31
N TYR A 81 -12.16 10.79 -2.24
CA TYR A 81 -12.45 11.81 -1.22
C TYR A 81 -12.38 11.24 0.21
N ARG A 82 -12.99 10.07 0.44
CA ARG A 82 -12.93 9.41 1.76
C ARG A 82 -11.52 8.95 2.09
N PHE A 83 -10.74 8.56 1.08
CA PHE A 83 -9.34 8.19 1.25
C PHE A 83 -8.52 9.40 1.69
N ALA A 84 -8.69 10.55 1.04
CA ALA A 84 -8.02 11.79 1.43
C ALA A 84 -8.33 12.19 2.88
N LEU A 85 -9.62 12.25 3.25
CA LEU A 85 -10.03 12.53 4.63
C LEU A 85 -9.42 11.55 5.65
N ALA A 86 -9.36 10.26 5.30
CA ALA A 86 -8.76 9.25 6.18
C ALA A 86 -7.23 9.36 6.26
N ILE A 87 -6.55 9.80 5.20
CA ILE A 87 -5.13 10.13 5.22
C ILE A 87 -4.88 11.27 6.20
N ASP A 88 -5.61 12.37 6.07
CA ASP A 88 -5.41 13.55 6.90
C ASP A 88 -5.72 13.24 8.37
N ALA A 89 -6.79 12.48 8.63
CA ALA A 89 -7.11 12.03 9.97
C ALA A 89 -6.03 11.12 10.59
N LYS A 90 -5.30 10.34 9.78
CA LYS A 90 -4.28 9.39 10.26
C LYS A 90 -2.89 10.01 10.39
N TYR A 91 -2.52 10.89 9.47
CA TYR A 91 -1.15 11.38 9.31
C TYR A 91 -0.99 12.88 9.59
N GLY A 92 -2.10 13.61 9.74
CA GLY A 92 -2.12 15.06 9.96
C GLY A 92 -2.76 15.80 8.80
N ASP A 93 -3.41 16.91 9.11
CA ASP A 93 -4.08 17.76 8.12
C ASP A 93 -3.12 18.22 7.01
N GLY A 94 -3.58 18.19 5.76
CA GLY A 94 -2.79 18.52 4.57
C GLY A 94 -1.92 17.41 4.00
N THR A 95 -1.84 16.23 4.64
CA THR A 95 -1.02 15.11 4.12
C THR A 95 -1.51 14.64 2.74
N ALA A 96 -2.82 14.62 2.50
CA ALA A 96 -3.39 14.27 1.21
C ALA A 96 -2.94 15.25 0.10
N ASP A 97 -2.84 16.54 0.41
CA ASP A 97 -2.37 17.56 -0.53
C ASP A 97 -0.87 17.41 -0.84
N GLU A 98 -0.06 17.11 0.17
CA GLU A 98 1.37 16.81 -0.01
C GLU A 98 1.57 15.59 -0.93
N LEU A 99 0.80 14.52 -0.73
CA LEU A 99 0.82 13.34 -1.58
C LEU A 99 0.36 13.65 -3.01
N GLN A 100 -0.65 14.50 -3.16
CA GLN A 100 -1.14 14.97 -4.47
C GLN A 100 -0.08 15.78 -5.21
N PHE A 101 0.68 16.63 -4.52
CA PHE A 101 1.82 17.36 -5.07
C PHE A 101 2.97 16.42 -5.44
N LYS A 102 3.37 15.54 -4.51
CA LYS A 102 4.45 14.56 -4.71
C LYS A 102 4.19 13.64 -5.90
N ALA A 103 2.95 13.21 -6.13
CA ALA A 103 2.58 12.37 -7.27
C ALA A 103 2.89 13.00 -8.64
N ARG A 104 2.97 14.34 -8.72
CA ARG A 104 3.31 15.07 -9.95
C ARG A 104 4.82 15.16 -10.20
N GLN A 105 5.65 14.77 -9.23
CA GLN A 105 7.09 14.77 -9.37
C GLN A 105 7.57 13.55 -10.17
N THR A 106 8.63 13.75 -10.97
CA THR A 106 9.25 12.66 -11.72
C THR A 106 10.19 11.87 -10.79
N MET A 107 9.94 10.57 -10.67
CA MET A 107 10.85 9.66 -9.96
C MET A 107 11.12 8.42 -10.81
N LYS A 108 12.38 8.01 -10.88
CA LYS A 108 12.82 6.80 -11.59
C LYS A 108 13.61 5.93 -10.62
N PHE A 109 13.22 4.67 -10.53
CA PHE A 109 13.97 3.67 -9.78
C PHE A 109 14.99 3.00 -10.70
N THR A 110 16.23 2.93 -10.22
CA THR A 110 17.26 2.05 -10.72
C THR A 110 16.95 0.60 -10.34
N ARG A 111 17.71 -0.34 -10.90
CA ARG A 111 17.66 -1.75 -10.49
C ARG A 111 17.95 -1.92 -8.99
N ALA A 112 18.98 -1.23 -8.50
CA ALA A 112 19.41 -1.32 -7.11
C ALA A 112 18.28 -0.89 -6.17
N ASP A 113 17.56 0.19 -6.48
CA ASP A 113 16.41 0.65 -5.69
C ASP A 113 15.32 -0.43 -5.57
N TYR A 114 15.03 -1.14 -6.66
CA TYR A 114 14.07 -2.24 -6.62
C TYR A 114 14.58 -3.40 -5.75
N GLU A 115 15.82 -3.81 -5.93
CA GLU A 115 16.42 -4.95 -5.22
C GLU A 115 16.50 -4.67 -3.71
N GLU A 116 16.91 -3.47 -3.33
CA GLU A 116 16.93 -2.99 -1.95
C GLU A 116 15.52 -3.01 -1.33
N LYS A 117 14.54 -2.37 -1.97
CA LYS A 117 13.16 -2.32 -1.45
C LYS A 117 12.50 -3.70 -1.40
N ILE A 118 12.77 -4.58 -2.37
CA ILE A 118 12.29 -5.97 -2.34
C ILE A 118 12.87 -6.68 -1.11
N SER A 119 14.18 -6.54 -0.86
CA SER A 119 14.83 -7.12 0.31
C SER A 119 14.21 -6.60 1.61
N TYR A 120 14.05 -5.28 1.72
CA TYR A 120 13.42 -4.62 2.86
C TYR A 120 12.01 -5.15 3.13
N TYR A 121 11.09 -5.08 2.16
CA TYR A 121 9.71 -5.49 2.39
C TYR A 121 9.55 -7.00 2.62
N LYS A 122 10.42 -7.84 2.05
CA LYS A 122 10.47 -9.27 2.41
C LYS A 122 10.80 -9.46 3.89
N SER A 123 11.84 -8.77 4.37
CA SER A 123 12.29 -8.85 5.76
C SER A 123 11.19 -8.37 6.72
N VAL A 124 10.60 -7.20 6.44
CA VAL A 124 9.55 -6.62 7.28
C VAL A 124 8.28 -7.48 7.27
N VAL A 125 7.87 -8.04 6.13
CA VAL A 125 6.74 -8.98 6.09
C VAL A 125 7.00 -10.22 6.94
N LYS A 126 8.20 -10.80 6.88
CA LYS A 126 8.56 -11.96 7.71
C LYS A 126 8.49 -11.60 9.21
N LYS A 127 9.01 -10.43 9.58
CA LYS A 127 8.97 -9.91 10.95
C LYS A 127 7.53 -9.71 11.43
N LEU A 128 6.69 -8.99 10.67
CA LEU A 128 5.29 -8.72 11.00
C LEU A 128 4.47 -10.00 11.16
N LYS A 129 4.68 -10.99 10.29
CA LYS A 129 4.03 -12.30 10.40
C LYS A 129 4.36 -12.99 11.71
N LYS A 130 5.64 -13.01 12.09
CA LYS A 130 6.09 -13.59 13.37
C LYS A 130 5.50 -12.83 14.56
N GLU A 131 5.58 -11.50 14.57
CA GLU A 131 5.08 -10.65 15.66
C GLU A 131 3.56 -10.76 15.85
N LYS A 132 2.82 -10.90 14.75
CA LYS A 132 1.36 -11.00 14.78
C LYS A 132 0.83 -12.44 14.86
N GLY A 133 1.70 -13.45 14.86
CA GLY A 133 1.31 -14.86 14.84
C GLY A 133 0.52 -15.26 13.58
N ILE A 134 0.85 -14.70 12.42
CA ILE A 134 0.13 -14.89 11.14
C ILE A 134 1.05 -15.61 10.14
N GLU A 135 0.62 -16.77 9.61
CA GLU A 135 1.36 -17.54 8.58
C GLU A 135 1.02 -17.18 7.12
#